data_AF-A0A7V9IJQ6-F1
#
_entry.id   AF-A0A7V9IJQ6-F1
#
_cell.length_a   1.000
_cell.length_b   1.000
_cell.length_c   1.000
_cell.angle_alpha   90.00
_cell.angle_beta   90.00
_cell.angle_gamma   90.00
#
_symmetry.space_group_name_H-M   'P 1'
#
loop_
_entity.id
_entity.type
_entity.pdbx_description
1 polymer ?
#
loop_
_entity_poly.entity_id
_entity_poly.type
_entity_poly.pdbx_seq_one_letter_code
_entity_poly.pdbx_strand_id
1 'polypeptide(L)'
;MPGSFVGTVVIWSFVYLRALAEMEAAGILSDVPVRVVTGPEEYLFGEEKALLEVIEGNEPLPRWLPPYIHGLYATSPQLGWQSHEPEPGHHGAHDTNPTLVNNVETLANVPGILTQAPNGSDRGVPQTRRAPSYAP
;
A
#
# COMPACT_ATOMS: atom_id res chain seq x y z
N MET A 1 -5.08 17.10 -13.67
CA MET A 1 -3.80 16.71 -13.02
C MET A 1 -3.97 15.25 -12.61
N PRO A 2 -3.05 14.34 -12.98
CA PRO A 2 -3.28 12.90 -12.85
C PRO A 2 -3.40 12.53 -11.37
N GLY A 3 -4.34 11.63 -11.08
CA GLY A 3 -4.75 11.23 -9.74
C GLY A 3 -3.56 10.78 -8.90
N SER A 4 -3.53 11.27 -7.66
CA SER A 4 -2.50 11.07 -6.65
C SER A 4 -2.48 9.61 -6.16
N PHE A 5 -1.98 8.70 -6.99
CA PHE A 5 -1.49 7.41 -6.51
C PHE A 5 -0.06 7.60 -6.04
N VAL A 6 0.13 7.78 -4.73
CA VAL A 6 1.46 7.77 -4.11
C VAL A 6 1.74 6.35 -3.63
N GLY A 7 2.62 5.64 -4.35
CA GLY A 7 3.13 4.36 -3.86
C GLY A 7 3.96 4.62 -2.60
N THR A 8 3.43 4.29 -1.43
CA THR A 8 4.17 4.43 -0.16
C THR A 8 4.73 3.07 0.24
N VAL A 9 6.05 3.02 0.46
CA VAL A 9 6.79 1.81 0.83
C VAL A 9 7.37 2.01 2.23
N VAL A 10 7.05 1.13 3.17
CA VAL A 10 7.49 1.25 4.58
C VAL A 10 8.64 0.28 4.87
N ILE A 11 9.85 0.79 5.12
CA ILE A 11 11.05 -0.06 5.26
C ILE A 11 12.06 0.52 6.25
N TRP A 12 12.79 -0.38 6.93
CA TRP A 12 13.90 -0.10 7.85
C TRP A 12 15.26 -0.33 7.16
N SER A 13 15.63 0.43 6.12
CA SER A 13 16.98 0.34 5.53
C SER A 13 17.34 1.46 4.57
N PHE A 14 18.57 1.98 4.70
CA PHE A 14 19.17 3.00 3.83
C PHE A 14 19.42 2.55 2.38
N VAL A 15 19.42 1.23 2.10
CA VAL A 15 19.65 0.70 0.74
C VAL A 15 18.56 1.14 -0.24
N TYR A 16 17.32 1.31 0.23
CA TYR A 16 16.19 1.68 -0.60
C TYR A 16 16.24 3.13 -1.07
N LEU A 17 16.79 4.04 -0.27
CA LEU A 17 16.91 5.45 -0.64
C LEU A 17 17.88 5.65 -1.80
N ARG A 18 18.97 4.86 -1.83
CA ARG A 18 19.90 4.88 -2.96
C ARG A 18 19.25 4.35 -4.24
N ALA A 19 18.56 3.21 -4.17
CA ALA A 19 17.87 2.63 -5.32
C ALA A 19 16.80 3.58 -5.86
N LEU A 20 16.04 4.26 -4.98
CA LEU A 20 15.06 5.26 -5.36
C LEU A 20 15.69 6.41 -6.16
N ALA A 21 16.81 6.97 -5.66
CA ALA A 21 17.53 8.03 -6.36
C ALA A 21 18.05 7.59 -7.74
N GLU A 22 18.55 6.36 -7.86
CA GLU A 22 18.99 5.80 -9.14
C GLU A 22 17.82 5.62 -10.12
N MET A 23 16.65 5.17 -9.64
CA MET A 23 15.44 5.01 -10.46
C MET A 23 14.82 6.34 -10.90
N GLU A 24 14.82 7.35 -10.01
CA GLU A 24 14.40 8.72 -10.34
C GLU A 24 15.32 9.35 -11.38
N ALA A 25 16.65 9.24 -11.20
CA ALA A 25 17.63 9.76 -12.15
C ALA A 25 17.52 9.09 -13.53
N ALA A 26 17.11 7.82 -13.58
CA ALA A 26 16.82 7.09 -14.81
C ALA A 26 15.44 7.41 -15.42
N GLY A 27 14.61 8.22 -14.74
CA GLY A 27 13.27 8.59 -15.20
C GLY A 27 12.23 7.46 -15.12
N ILE A 28 12.49 6.40 -14.35
CA ILE A 28 11.61 5.21 -14.27
C ILE A 28 10.32 5.53 -13.49
N LEU A 29 10.38 6.48 -12.55
CA LEU A 29 9.28 6.80 -11.61
C LEU A 29 8.50 8.07 -11.98
N SER A 30 8.61 8.54 -13.23
CA SER A 30 8.04 9.84 -13.66
C SER A 30 6.53 9.97 -13.44
N ASP A 31 5.79 8.88 -13.64
CA ASP A 31 4.32 8.88 -13.56
C ASP A 31 3.79 8.34 -12.23
N VAL A 32 4.65 7.68 -11.43
CA VAL A 32 4.27 7.01 -10.20
C VAL A 32 5.25 7.44 -9.10
N PRO A 33 4.90 8.50 -8.32
CA PRO A 33 5.75 8.93 -7.23
C PRO A 33 5.81 7.85 -6.16
N VAL A 34 7.04 7.54 -5.71
CA VAL A 34 7.30 6.56 -4.66
C VAL A 34 7.88 7.27 -3.45
N ARG A 35 7.32 7.02 -2.27
CA ARG A 35 7.83 7.55 -1.01
C ARG A 35 8.23 6.41 -0.09
N VAL A 36 9.42 6.53 0.52
CA VAL A 36 9.89 5.63 1.56
C VAL A 36 9.55 6.21 2.93
N VAL A 37 8.89 5.43 3.78
CA VAL A 37 8.60 5.78 5.17
C VAL A 37 9.32 4.78 6.07
N THR A 38 10.01 5.26 7.09
CA THR A 38 10.68 4.39 8.07
C THR A 38 9.67 3.93 9.11
N GLY A 39 9.56 2.62 9.31
CA GLY A 39 8.72 2.05 10.37
C GLY A 39 9.32 2.24 11.78
N PRO A 40 8.50 2.10 12.84
CA PRO A 40 8.97 2.09 14.23
C PRO A 40 9.91 0.90 14.49
N GLU A 41 10.70 0.98 15.57
CA GLU A 41 11.62 -0.10 15.97
C GLU A 41 10.89 -1.42 16.28
N GLU A 42 9.65 -1.34 16.76
CA GLU A 42 8.79 -2.49 17.03
C GLU A 42 7.51 -2.38 16.20
N TYR A 43 7.47 -3.13 15.09
CA TYR A 43 6.27 -3.28 14.26
C TYR A 43 5.49 -4.50 14.74
N LEU A 44 4.58 -4.30 15.69
CA LEU A 44 4.07 -5.37 16.52
C LEU A 44 3.02 -6.28 15.84
N PHE A 45 2.41 -5.88 14.72
CA PHE A 45 1.16 -6.54 14.30
C PHE A 45 1.02 -7.03 12.86
N GLY A 46 1.89 -6.70 11.91
CA GLY A 46 1.72 -7.23 10.53
C GLY A 46 0.40 -6.83 9.84
N GLU A 47 -0.42 -6.01 10.49
CA GLU A 47 -1.78 -5.66 10.12
C GLU A 47 -1.74 -4.43 9.21
N GLU A 48 -2.22 -4.61 7.98
CA GLU A 48 -2.25 -3.58 6.92
C GLU A 48 -2.88 -2.26 7.41
N LYS A 49 -3.87 -2.34 8.31
CA LYS A 49 -4.57 -1.16 8.83
C LYS A 49 -3.71 -0.36 9.81
N ALA A 50 -2.94 -1.03 10.65
CA ALA A 50 -2.01 -0.37 11.57
C ALA A 50 -0.82 0.26 10.82
N LEU A 51 -0.45 -0.33 9.67
CA LEU A 51 0.57 0.24 8.78
C LEU A 51 0.18 1.63 8.26
N LEU A 52 -1.11 1.82 7.91
CA LEU A 52 -1.61 3.10 7.44
C LEU A 52 -1.47 4.19 8.51
N GLU A 53 -1.78 3.90 9.77
CA GLU A 53 -1.60 4.83 10.89
C GLU A 53 -0.15 5.25 11.07
N VAL A 54 0.78 4.29 11.01
CA VAL A 54 2.22 4.56 11.13
C VAL A 54 2.72 5.44 9.98
N ILE A 55 2.24 5.22 8.76
CA ILE A 55 2.56 6.06 7.59
C ILE A 55 2.07 7.50 7.79
N GLU A 56 0.95 7.68 8.48
CA GLU A 56 0.38 8.98 8.81
C GLU A 56 0.99 9.62 10.07
N GLY A 57 1.84 8.89 10.79
CA GLY A 57 2.51 9.38 12.00
C GLY A 57 1.71 9.19 13.29
N ASN A 58 0.64 8.40 13.26
CA ASN A 58 -0.19 8.09 14.42
C ASN A 58 0.30 6.84 15.17
N GLU A 59 -0.31 6.57 16.32
CA GLU A 59 -0.16 5.28 17.01
C GLU A 59 -0.69 4.13 16.14
N PRO A 60 -0.06 2.93 16.16
CA PRO A 60 -0.42 1.78 15.31
C PRO A 60 -1.71 1.10 15.76
N LEU A 61 -2.81 1.84 15.80
CA LEU A 61 -4.13 1.36 16.17
C LEU A 61 -4.85 0.78 14.94
N PRO A 62 -5.69 -0.25 15.10
CA PRO A 62 -6.45 -0.81 14.00
C PRO A 62 -7.56 0.14 13.54
N ARG A 63 -7.62 0.44 12.23
CA ARG A 63 -8.75 1.14 11.59
C ARG A 63 -10.03 0.29 11.59
N TRP A 64 -11.18 0.95 11.72
CA TRP A 64 -12.50 0.30 11.63
C TRP A 64 -12.87 -0.04 10.18
N LEU A 65 -12.69 0.93 9.27
CA LEU A 65 -12.99 0.74 7.86
C LEU A 65 -11.78 0.13 7.11
N PRO A 66 -12.03 -0.74 6.11
CA PRO A 66 -10.95 -1.32 5.32
C PRO A 66 -10.28 -0.26 4.43
N PRO A 67 -8.99 -0.44 4.07
CA PRO A 67 -8.20 0.56 3.32
C PRO A 67 -8.77 0.97 1.96
N TYR A 68 -9.53 0.09 1.29
CA TYR A 68 -10.17 0.42 0.01
C TYR A 68 -11.42 1.32 0.16
N ILE A 69 -11.96 1.45 1.38
CA ILE A 69 -13.08 2.35 1.70
C ILE A 69 -12.55 3.66 2.31
N HIS A 70 -11.53 3.57 3.15
CA HIS A 70 -10.92 4.71 3.83
C HIS A 70 -9.41 4.48 3.96
N GLY A 71 -8.66 4.97 2.98
CA GLY A 71 -7.22 4.71 2.88
C GLY A 71 -6.38 5.86 3.43
N LEU A 72 -5.15 5.98 2.94
CA LEU A 72 -4.16 6.95 3.45
C LEU A 72 -4.66 8.39 3.28
N TYR A 73 -4.50 9.25 4.27
CA TYR A 73 -4.84 10.68 4.18
C TYR A 73 -6.30 10.99 3.79
N ALA A 74 -7.20 10.04 3.99
CA ALA A 74 -8.61 10.24 3.74
C ALA A 74 -9.19 11.31 4.68
N THR A 75 -9.88 12.30 4.11
CA THR A 75 -10.45 13.45 4.83
C THR A 75 -11.94 13.25 5.15
N SER A 76 -12.58 12.23 4.56
CA SER A 76 -13.93 11.79 4.95
C SER A 76 -13.92 11.31 6.41
N PRO A 77 -14.84 11.76 7.28
CA PRO A 77 -14.88 11.25 8.65
C PRO A 77 -15.08 9.73 8.64
N GLN A 78 -14.15 9.00 9.26
CA GLN A 78 -14.35 7.60 9.58
C GLN A 78 -15.56 7.50 10.52
N LEU A 79 -16.26 6.37 10.55
CA LEU A 79 -17.24 6.10 11.61
C LEU A 79 -16.46 5.92 12.94
N GLY A 80 -16.09 7.01 13.62
CA GLY A 80 -15.12 7.01 14.72
C GLY A 80 -14.61 8.40 15.15
N TRP A 81 -13.63 8.43 16.08
CA TRP A 81 -13.27 9.58 16.93
C TRP A 81 -12.14 10.52 16.43
N GLN A 82 -11.52 10.28 15.28
CA GLN A 82 -10.40 11.10 14.78
C GLN A 82 -10.69 11.62 13.36
N SER A 83 -10.67 12.94 13.19
CA SER A 83 -10.69 13.61 11.89
C SER A 83 -9.30 14.19 11.66
N HIS A 84 -8.63 13.77 10.59
CA HIS A 84 -7.34 14.34 10.18
C HIS A 84 -7.53 15.72 9.57
N GLU A 85 -6.62 16.64 9.86
CA GLU A 85 -6.48 17.86 9.06
C GLU A 85 -5.99 17.47 7.65
N PRO A 86 -6.58 18.03 6.58
CA PRO A 86 -6.17 17.69 5.22
C PRO A 86 -4.74 18.17 4.93
N GLU A 87 -3.89 17.26 4.46
CA GLU A 87 -2.56 17.60 3.91
C GLU A 87 -2.70 18.55 2.70
N PRO A 88 -1.75 19.49 2.48
CA PRO A 88 -1.77 20.41 1.35
C PRO A 88 -1.75 19.65 0.02
N GLY A 89 -2.85 19.71 -0.73
CA GLY A 89 -2.99 19.07 -2.05
C GLY A 89 -4.23 18.19 -2.21
N HIS A 90 -5.00 17.91 -1.16
CA HIS A 90 -6.29 17.23 -1.28
C HIS A 90 -7.41 18.21 -1.70
N HIS A 91 -8.00 17.98 -2.88
CA HIS A 91 -9.11 18.77 -3.41
C HIS A 91 -10.45 18.09 -3.05
N GLY A 92 -10.93 18.29 -1.82
CA GLY A 92 -12.27 17.88 -1.42
C GLY A 92 -12.46 17.83 0.08
N ALA A 93 -13.58 18.37 0.56
CA ALA A 93 -13.96 18.30 1.98
C ALA A 93 -14.19 16.86 2.48
N HIS A 94 -14.31 15.88 1.56
CA HIS A 94 -14.51 14.46 1.85
C HIS A 94 -13.88 13.59 0.74
N ASP A 95 -12.59 13.30 0.86
CA ASP A 95 -11.89 12.30 0.03
C ASP A 95 -11.70 11.01 0.84
N THR A 96 -11.99 9.87 0.23
CA THR A 96 -11.85 8.54 0.85
C THR A 96 -10.47 7.92 0.62
N ASN A 97 -9.70 8.45 -0.33
CA ASN A 97 -8.39 7.99 -0.80
C ASN A 97 -8.16 6.45 -0.71
N PRO A 98 -8.84 5.64 -1.53
CA PRO A 98 -8.74 4.18 -1.49
C PRO A 98 -7.28 3.69 -1.62
N THR A 99 -6.84 2.86 -0.67
CA THR A 99 -5.47 2.36 -0.60
C THR A 99 -5.41 0.84 -0.66
N LEU A 100 -4.43 0.31 -1.41
CA LEU A 100 -4.08 -1.11 -1.44
C LEU A 100 -2.74 -1.30 -0.75
N VAL A 101 -2.67 -2.29 0.14
CA VAL A 101 -1.42 -2.73 0.76
C VAL A 101 -1.03 -4.05 0.13
N ASN A 102 0.26 -4.21 -0.16
CA ASN A 102 0.78 -5.46 -0.68
C ASN A 102 2.16 -5.74 -0.10
N ASN A 103 2.49 -7.02 0.02
CA ASN A 103 3.84 -7.42 0.41
C ASN A 103 4.84 -7.02 -0.68
N VAL A 104 6.04 -6.60 -0.26
CA VAL A 104 7.15 -6.31 -1.16
C VAL A 104 7.47 -7.49 -2.09
N GLU A 105 7.37 -8.73 -1.61
CA GLU A 105 7.63 -9.93 -2.41
C GLU A 105 6.65 -10.06 -3.58
N THR A 106 5.37 -9.75 -3.35
CA THR A 106 4.36 -9.76 -4.41
C THR A 106 4.70 -8.75 -5.49
N LEU A 107 5.00 -7.50 -5.09
CA LEU A 107 5.30 -6.43 -6.04
C LEU A 107 6.63 -6.67 -6.79
N ALA A 108 7.63 -7.23 -6.12
CA ALA A 108 8.92 -7.56 -6.74
C ALA A 108 8.78 -8.64 -7.83
N ASN A 109 7.78 -9.51 -7.73
CA ASN A 109 7.51 -10.54 -8.73
C ASN A 109 6.73 -10.02 -9.95
N VAL A 110 6.03 -8.89 -9.86
CA VAL A 110 5.18 -8.36 -10.95
C VAL A 110 5.96 -8.11 -12.24
N PRO A 111 7.12 -7.42 -12.26
CA PRO A 111 7.87 -7.19 -13.50
C PRO A 111 8.29 -8.49 -14.20
N GLY A 112 8.72 -9.49 -13.42
CA GLY A 112 9.09 -10.81 -13.94
C GLY A 112 7.89 -11.54 -14.56
N ILE A 113 6.73 -11.49 -13.90
CA ILE A 113 5.49 -12.06 -14.44
C ILE A 113 5.09 -11.37 -15.74
N LEU A 114 5.06 -10.03 -15.78
CA LEU A 114 4.63 -9.27 -16.97
C LEU A 114 5.54 -9.49 -18.19
N THR A 115 6.83 -9.69 -17.97
CA THR A 115 7.82 -9.88 -19.04
C THR A 115 7.96 -11.33 -19.51
N GLN A 116 7.59 -12.32 -18.68
CA GLN A 116 7.83 -13.76 -18.92
C GLN A 116 6.54 -14.60 -18.89
N ALA A 117 5.37 -13.95 -18.92
CA ALA A 117 4.05 -14.51 -18.61
C ALA A 117 3.67 -15.83 -19.29
N PRO A 118 4.06 -16.17 -20.55
CA PRO A 118 3.58 -17.43 -21.14
C PRO A 118 4.10 -18.69 -20.44
N ASN A 119 5.15 -18.58 -19.59
CA ASN A 119 5.90 -19.72 -19.05
C ASN A 119 5.82 -19.83 -17.52
N GLY A 120 5.14 -18.90 -16.85
CA GLY A 120 5.22 -18.71 -15.39
C GLY A 120 4.18 -19.47 -14.58
N SER A 121 3.01 -19.78 -15.16
CA SER A 121 1.89 -20.45 -14.48
C SER A 121 2.18 -21.90 -14.09
N ASP A 122 3.19 -22.51 -14.71
CA ASP A 122 3.54 -23.93 -14.51
C ASP A 122 4.44 -24.19 -13.29
N ARG A 123 4.86 -23.14 -12.57
CA ARG A 123 5.76 -23.27 -11.41
C ARG A 123 5.04 -23.48 -10.07
N GLY A 124 3.71 -23.44 -10.07
CA GLY A 124 2.88 -23.60 -8.86
C GLY A 124 2.20 -24.97 -8.78
N VAL A 125 1.87 -25.39 -7.56
CA VAL A 125 0.93 -26.51 -7.36
C VAL A 125 -0.46 -26.04 -7.82
N PRO A 126 -1.18 -26.84 -8.65
CA PRO A 126 -2.53 -26.49 -9.08
C PRO A 126 -3.44 -26.23 -7.88
N GLN A 127 -4.02 -25.03 -7.79
CA GLN A 127 -4.99 -24.74 -6.74
C GLN A 127 -6.32 -25.39 -7.06
N THR A 128 -6.71 -26.38 -6.27
CA THR A 128 -8.07 -26.92 -6.28
C THR A 128 -8.99 -25.91 -5.60
N ARG A 129 -9.85 -25.23 -6.37
CA ARG A 129 -10.97 -24.47 -5.79
C ARG A 129 -11.86 -25.44 -5.04
N ARG A 130 -11.75 -25.49 -3.70
CA ARG A 130 -12.78 -26.12 -2.89
C ARG A 130 -14.02 -25.24 -2.99
N ALA A 131 -15.06 -25.74 -3.65
CA ALA A 131 -16.38 -25.13 -3.55
C ALA A 131 -16.80 -25.14 -2.06
N PRO A 132 -17.40 -24.06 -1.54
CA PRO A 132 -17.94 -24.07 -0.18
C PRO A 132 -18.99 -25.18 -0.10
N SER A 133 -18.75 -26.20 0.72
CA SER A 133 -19.75 -27.22 1.02
C SER A 133 -20.76 -26.62 1.98
N TYR A 134 -21.85 -26.06 1.45
CA TYR A 134 -23.02 -25.80 2.28
C TYR A 134 -23.73 -27.15 2.46
N ALA A 135 -23.60 -27.73 3.66
CA ALA A 135 -24.40 -28.89 4.05
C ALA A 135 -25.86 -28.44 4.32
N PRO A 136 -26.85 -29.29 4.02
CA PRO A 136 -28.28 -28.96 4.12
C PRO A 136 -28.76 -28.73 5.56
#